data_AF-A0A6N8I0N6-F1
#
_entry.id   AF-A0A6N8I0N6-F1
#
_cell.length_a   1.000
_cell.length_b   1.000
_cell.length_c   1.000
_cell.angle_alpha   90.00
_cell.angle_beta   90.00
_cell.angle_gamma   90.00
#
_symmetry.space_group_name_H-M   'P 1'
#
loop_
_entity.id
_entity.type
_entity.pdbx_description
1 polymer ?
#
loop_
_entity_poly.entity_id
_entity_poly.type
_entity_poly.pdbx_seq_one_letter_code
_entity_poly.pdbx_strand_id
1 'polypeptide(L)' 'MVKRALKSAIGVSLGVAIGGTVLPRLLRPWFYNNTYPPLWIHALLNFSFAYATCFLIDLFAEWIKSKRKS' A
#
# COMPACT_ATOMS: atom_id res chain seq x y z
N MET A 1 -9.28 -0.07 -17.71
CA MET A 1 -8.34 0.96 -17.22
C MET A 1 -8.38 0.95 -15.69
N VAL A 2 -9.42 1.51 -15.05
CA VAL A 2 -9.63 1.47 -13.58
C VAL A 2 -9.55 0.07 -12.94
N LYS A 3 -10.18 -0.96 -13.51
CA LYS A 3 -10.11 -2.34 -12.97
C LYS A 3 -8.70 -2.93 -12.90
N ARG A 4 -7.79 -2.50 -13.80
CA ARG A 4 -6.39 -2.97 -13.81
C ARG A 4 -5.57 -2.23 -12.74
N ALA A 5 -5.78 -0.92 -12.60
CA ALA A 5 -5.19 -0.12 -11.53
C ALA A 5 -5.60 -0.63 -10.13
N LEU A 6 -6.87 -0.95 -9.92
CA LEU A 6 -7.34 -1.57 -8.67
C LEU A 6 -6.65 -2.90 -8.38
N LYS A 7 -6.55 -3.80 -9.37
CA LYS A 7 -5.87 -5.09 -9.19
C LYS A 7 -4.37 -4.94 -8.90
N SER A 8 -3.71 -3.97 -9.55
CA SER A 8 -2.30 -3.66 -9.31
C SER A 8 -2.08 -3.12 -7.90
N ALA A 9 -2.92 -2.16 -7.49
CA ALA A 9 -2.84 -1.51 -6.19
C ALA A 9 -2.99 -2.51 -5.03
N ILE A 10 -3.82 -3.55 -5.17
CA ILE A 10 -3.98 -4.61 -4.16
C ILE A 10 -2.66 -5.33 -3.88
N GLY A 11 -1.91 -5.71 -4.92
CA GLY A 11 -0.63 -6.42 -4.75
C GLY A 11 0.43 -5.55 -4.09
N VAL A 12 0.52 -4.29 -4.52
CA VAL A 12 1.46 -3.31 -3.95
C VAL A 12 1.11 -3.00 -2.50
N SER A 13 -0.16 -2.79 -2.18
CA SER A 13 -0.60 -2.49 -0.81
C SER A 13 -0.41 -3.67 0.14
N LEU A 14 -0.59 -4.92 -0.33
CA LEU A 14 -0.24 -6.13 0.42
C LEU A 14 1.27 -6.22 0.69
N GLY A 15 2.10 -5.94 -0.31
CA GLY A 15 3.56 -5.92 -0.16
C GLY A 15 4.02 -4.87 0.87
N VAL A 16 3.44 -3.66 0.81
CA VAL A 16 3.75 -2.59 1.77
C VAL A 16 3.25 -2.93 3.18
N ALA A 17 2.06 -3.51 3.32
CA ALA A 17 1.55 -3.94 4.62
C ALA A 17 2.45 -5.02 5.25
N ILE A 18 2.84 -6.04 4.47
CA ILE A 18 3.71 -7.12 4.94
C ILE A 18 5.11 -6.57 5.26
N GLY A 19 5.74 -5.87 4.33
CA GLY A 19 7.09 -5.33 4.50
C GLY A 19 7.19 -4.25 5.58
N GLY A 20 6.15 -3.43 5.73
CA GLY A 20 6.13 -2.31 6.67
C GLY A 20 5.66 -2.67 8.08
N THR A 21 4.86 -3.73 8.26
CA THR A 21 4.33 -4.08 9.59
C THR A 21 4.57 -5.51 10.04
N VAL A 22 4.48 -6.49 9.15
CA VAL A 22 4.61 -7.92 9.50
C VAL A 22 6.08 -8.33 9.62
N LEU A 23 6.89 -7.95 8.63
CA LEU A 23 8.32 -8.28 8.55
C LEU A 23 9.15 -7.70 9.71
N PRO A 24 8.99 -6.42 10.11
CA PRO A 24 9.72 -5.86 11.24
C PRO A 24 9.36 -6.51 12.58
N ARG A 25 8.10 -6.94 12.74
CA ARG A 25 7.64 -7.65 13.94
C ARG A 25 8.10 -9.10 14.00
N LEU A 26 8.26 -9.77 12.86
CA LEU A 26 8.89 -11.08 12.79
C LEU A 26 10.40 -11.03 13.06
N LEU A 27 11.10 -10.05 12.49
CA LEU A 27 12.55 -9.94 12.62
C LEU A 27 13.00 -9.35 13.96
N ARG A 28 12.22 -8.41 14.53
CA ARG A 28 12.53 -7.74 15.81
C ARG A 28 11.29 -7.64 16.70
N PRO A 29 10.75 -8.79 17.18
CA PRO A 29 9.53 -8.81 17.99
C PRO A 29 9.67 -7.98 19.27
N TRP A 30 10.84 -8.01 19.91
CA TRP A 30 11.10 -7.28 21.16
C TRP A 30 10.93 -5.75 21.06
N PHE A 31 11.16 -5.17 19.86
CA PHE A 31 11.00 -3.74 19.62
C PHE A 31 9.58 -3.37 19.17
N TYR A 32 8.94 -4.23 18.38
CA TYR A 32 7.71 -3.85 17.65
C TYR A 32 6.42 -4.49 18.18
N ASN A 33 6.51 -5.52 19.03
CA ASN A 33 5.34 -6.23 19.54
C ASN A 33 4.66 -5.52 20.71
N ASN A 34 5.38 -4.64 21.43
CA ASN A 34 4.85 -3.85 22.54
C ASN A 34 4.49 -2.39 22.16
N THR A 35 4.51 -2.08 20.85
CA THR A 35 4.24 -0.73 20.33
C THR A 35 2.78 -0.58 19.92
N TYR A 36 2.14 0.49 20.39
CA TYR A 36 0.86 0.97 19.87
C TYR A 36 1.07 1.63 18.50
N PRO A 37 0.22 1.41 17.48
CA PRO A 37 -1.03 0.65 17.48
C PRO A 37 -0.86 -0.87 17.25
N PRO A 38 -1.85 -1.69 17.66
CA PRO A 38 -1.83 -3.15 17.49
C PRO A 38 -1.68 -3.56 16.02
N LEU A 39 -1.16 -4.78 15.80
CA LEU A 39 -0.75 -5.28 14.48
C LEU A 39 -1.76 -5.04 13.38
N TRP A 40 -3.00 -5.45 13.64
CA TRP A 40 -4.10 -5.34 12.70
C TRP A 40 -4.41 -3.90 12.30
N ILE A 41 -4.40 -2.98 13.27
CA ILE A 41 -4.67 -1.56 13.00
C ILE A 41 -3.52 -0.97 12.17
N HIS A 42 -2.28 -1.27 12.54
CA HIS A 42 -1.12 -0.74 11.82
C HIS A 42 -1.05 -1.28 10.38
N ALA A 43 -1.33 -2.57 10.20
CA ALA A 43 -1.36 -3.21 8.88
C ALA A 43 -2.49 -2.64 8.01
N LEU A 44 -3.67 -2.42 8.59
CA LEU A 44 -4.83 -1.86 7.88
C LEU A 44 -4.60 -0.38 7.49
N LEU A 45 -3.94 0.40 8.35
CA LEU A 45 -3.54 1.77 8.06
C LEU A 45 -2.56 1.81 6.88
N ASN A 46 -1.50 1.00 6.95
CA ASN A 46 -0.49 0.95 5.89
C ASN A 46 -1.07 0.43 4.58
N PHE A 47 -1.94 -0.58 4.62
CA PHE A 47 -2.63 -1.08 3.44
C PHE A 47 -3.49 0.00 2.80
N SER A 48 -4.30 0.71 3.58
CA SER A 48 -5.20 1.76 3.07
C SER A 48 -4.43 2.93 2.46
N PHE A 49 -3.37 3.37 3.14
CA PHE A 49 -2.54 4.49 2.67
C PHE A 49 -1.76 4.14 1.40
N ALA A 50 -1.16 2.94 1.37
CA ALA A 50 -0.45 2.45 0.19
C ALA A 50 -1.40 2.26 -1.00
N TYR A 51 -2.60 1.72 -0.76
CA TYR A 51 -3.61 1.53 -1.79
C TYR A 51 -4.07 2.87 -2.37
N ALA A 52 -4.40 3.85 -1.53
CA ALA A 52 -4.82 5.18 -1.97
C ALA A 52 -3.71 5.89 -2.77
N THR A 53 -2.47 5.83 -2.29
CA THR A 53 -1.31 6.43 -2.97
C THR A 53 -1.05 5.77 -4.32
N CYS A 54 -1.06 4.43 -4.38
CA CYS A 54 -0.83 3.70 -5.62
C CYS A 54 -1.94 3.95 -6.64
N PHE A 55 -3.20 4.02 -6.19
CA PHE A 55 -4.34 4.34 -7.04
C PHE A 55 -4.24 5.76 -7.63
N LEU A 56 -3.87 6.75 -6.81
CA LEU A 56 -3.69 8.14 -7.26
C LEU A 56 -2.58 8.27 -8.30
N ILE A 57 -1.44 7.61 -8.08
CA ILE A 57 -0.31 7.62 -9.02
C ILE A 57 -0.72 7.00 -10.36
N ASP A 58 -1.40 5.85 -10.34
CA ASP A 58 -1.81 5.16 -11.57
C ASP A 58 -2.83 5.99 -12.36
N LEU A 59 -3.77 6.64 -11.65
CA LEU A 59 -4.76 7.54 -12.25
C LEU A 59 -4.09 8.79 -12.85
N PHE A 60 -3.09 9.35 -12.18
CA PHE A 60 -2.30 10.47 -12.70
C PHE A 60 -1.48 10.07 -13.93
N ALA A 61 -0.87 8.89 -13.92
CA ALA A 61 -0.13 8.36 -15.06
C ALA A 61 -1.04 8.09 -16.27
N GLU A 62 -2.26 7.56 -16.06
CA GLU A 62 -3.27 7.40 -17.11
C GLU A 62 -3.73 8.77 -17.65
N TRP A 63 -3.94 9.77 -16.79
CA TRP A 63 -4.31 11.12 -17.21
C TRP A 63 -3.26 11.78 -18.11
N ILE A 64 -1.98 11.68 -17.74
CA ILE A 64 -0.86 12.17 -18.58
C ILE A 64 -0.85 11.46 -19.93
N LYS A 65 -1.01 10.13 -19.95
CA LYS A 65 -1.06 9.36 -21.20
C LYS A 65 -2.23 9.77 -22.09
N SER A 66 -3.38 10.07 -21.50
CA SER A 66 -4.56 10.56 -22.23
C SER A 66 -4.29 11.92 -22.88
N LYS A 67 -3.63 12.84 -22.16
CA LYS A 67 -3.23 14.15 -22.71
C LYS A 67 -2.16 14.08 -23.79
N ARG A 68 -1.28 13.07 -23.77
CA ARG A 68 -0.22 12.87 -24.78
C ARG A 68 -0.70 12.23 -26.08
N LYS A 69 -1.89 11.63 -26.08
CA LYS A 69 -2.50 10.97 -27.25
C LYS A 69 -3.52 11.84 -27.98
N SER A 70 -3.76 13.06 -27.47
CA SER A 70 -4.54 14.12 -28.11
C SER A 70 -3.61 15.08 -28.83
#